data_AF-A0A0U1KKA1-F1
#
_entry.id   AF-A0A0U1KKA1-F1
#
_cell.length_a   1.000
_cell.length_b   1.000
_cell.length_c   1.000
_cell.angle_alpha   90.00
_cell.angle_beta   90.00
_cell.angle_gamma   90.00
#
_symmetry.space_group_name_H-M   'P 1'
#
loop_
_entity.id
_entity.type
_entity.pdbx_description
1 polymer ?
#
loop_
_entity_poly.entity_id
_entity_poly.type
_entity_poly.pdbx_seq_one_letter_code
_entity_poly.pdbx_strand_id
1 'polypeptide(L)'
;MQTINFRKNFKVFGLTLLLVVGTLSTSLHPFTVSANSLEDNVPKNLELELQKEYKNNEGENVYDYEMNADSENPLDVEIVEKEDTVEVTTFLNGEETSKTTKYKNSGKMVTISNNEVTESNVSDYVTTESSKKTDDNLDENNDMNLISPNYYVDPGGGSDLLNSNYNSGIGEYGYLYGEITSTTYGNTHNIEFDTGTKVSVIVGALFGLVTSSLGVGIIVSALGSAILGDSITELIDGSAYARFREYSLRGYSQGELGIVTEQTDVDAEITNHNRENSTTEWIDLRTTGDSRSWDQLCNAAAYNVYIANY
;
A
#
# COMPACT_ATOMS: atom_id res chain seq x y z
N MET A 1 -66.14 20.43 -56.63
CA MET A 1 -65.14 19.90 -55.69
C MET A 1 -65.44 18.41 -55.52
N GLN A 2 -64.76 17.54 -56.26
CA GLN A 2 -65.05 16.11 -56.36
C GLN A 2 -64.20 15.31 -55.37
N THR A 3 -64.85 14.45 -54.61
CA THR A 3 -64.29 13.28 -53.89
C THR A 3 -63.89 12.17 -54.86
N ILE A 4 -62.85 11.39 -54.53
CA ILE A 4 -62.80 9.91 -54.58
C ILE A 4 -61.53 9.43 -53.83
N ASN A 5 -61.73 8.47 -52.91
CA ASN A 5 -60.73 7.62 -52.26
C ASN A 5 -60.34 6.44 -53.17
N PHE A 6 -59.14 5.85 -53.05
CA PHE A 6 -58.97 4.40 -52.82
C PHE A 6 -57.51 3.98 -52.52
N ARG A 7 -57.40 2.85 -51.82
CA ARG A 7 -56.26 2.21 -51.14
C ARG A 7 -55.34 1.34 -52.04
N LYS A 8 -54.11 1.14 -51.51
CA LYS A 8 -53.25 -0.09 -51.44
C LYS A 8 -53.11 -1.02 -52.67
N ASN A 9 -51.86 -1.36 -53.03
CA ASN A 9 -51.28 -2.70 -52.83
C ASN A 9 -49.79 -2.85 -53.22
N PHE A 10 -49.13 -3.73 -52.46
CA PHE A 10 -47.77 -4.27 -52.57
C PHE A 10 -47.54 -5.15 -53.83
N LYS A 11 -46.30 -5.21 -54.34
CA LYS A 11 -45.51 -6.45 -54.50
C LYS A 11 -44.05 -6.21 -54.98
N VAL A 12 -43.20 -7.11 -54.49
CA VAL A 12 -41.73 -7.27 -54.60
C VAL A 12 -41.33 -7.94 -55.92
N PHE A 13 -40.12 -7.67 -56.43
CA PHE A 13 -39.03 -8.63 -56.79
C PHE A 13 -37.98 -8.01 -57.72
N GLY A 14 -36.68 -8.33 -57.51
CA GLY A 14 -35.72 -8.43 -58.61
C GLY A 14 -34.35 -7.76 -58.42
N LEU A 15 -33.42 -8.54 -57.86
CA LEU A 15 -31.98 -8.37 -57.76
C LEU A 15 -31.27 -8.35 -59.14
N THR A 16 -30.38 -7.39 -59.43
CA THR A 16 -29.12 -7.66 -60.16
C THR A 16 -28.01 -6.66 -59.83
N LEU A 17 -26.87 -7.23 -59.45
CA LEU A 17 -25.55 -6.65 -59.19
C LEU A 17 -24.84 -6.33 -60.52
N LEU A 18 -24.19 -5.17 -60.65
CA LEU A 18 -22.97 -5.06 -61.45
C LEU A 18 -22.06 -3.92 -60.95
N LEU A 19 -20.88 -4.33 -60.46
CA LEU A 19 -19.71 -3.52 -60.17
C LEU A 19 -19.15 -2.89 -61.46
N VAL A 20 -18.83 -1.59 -61.45
CA VAL A 20 -17.72 -1.06 -62.27
C VAL A 20 -16.88 -0.11 -61.42
N VAL A 21 -15.61 -0.48 -61.35
CA VAL A 21 -14.48 0.16 -60.70
C VAL A 21 -14.23 1.54 -61.30
N GLY A 22 -14.15 2.56 -60.46
CA GLY A 22 -13.73 3.91 -60.81
C GLY A 22 -12.74 4.42 -59.77
N THR A 23 -11.45 4.22 -60.05
CA THR A 23 -10.32 4.78 -59.32
C THR A 23 -10.33 6.31 -59.40
N LEU A 24 -10.39 7.00 -58.26
CA LEU A 24 -9.79 8.33 -58.13
C LEU A 24 -8.97 8.41 -56.85
N SER A 25 -7.68 8.65 -57.08
CA SER A 25 -6.58 8.71 -56.14
C SER A 25 -6.56 10.00 -55.32
N THR A 26 -6.47 9.82 -54.01
CA THR A 26 -5.58 10.52 -53.05
C THR A 26 -5.41 12.05 -53.15
N SER A 27 -5.93 12.73 -52.13
CA SER A 27 -5.11 13.67 -51.36
C SER A 27 -5.36 13.46 -49.86
N LEU A 28 -4.94 12.31 -49.35
CA LEU A 28 -4.67 12.18 -47.91
C LEU A 28 -3.42 13.02 -47.66
N HIS A 29 -3.57 14.17 -47.03
CA HIS A 29 -2.46 14.72 -46.26
C HIS A 29 -2.10 13.67 -45.22
N PRO A 30 -0.85 13.19 -45.15
CA PRO A 30 -0.42 12.42 -44.01
C PRO A 30 -0.50 13.37 -42.82
N PHE A 31 -1.52 13.19 -41.98
CA PHE A 31 -1.28 13.43 -40.57
C PHE A 31 -0.22 12.41 -40.18
N THR A 32 1.03 12.85 -40.14
CA THR A 32 2.01 12.27 -39.23
C THR A 32 1.44 12.49 -37.84
N VAL A 33 0.67 11.51 -37.36
CA VAL A 33 0.67 11.20 -35.94
C VAL A 33 2.14 10.89 -35.66
N SER A 34 2.79 11.77 -34.90
CA SER A 34 4.06 11.42 -34.30
C SER A 34 3.82 10.14 -33.54
N ALA A 35 4.41 9.05 -34.01
CA ALA A 35 4.59 7.86 -33.20
C ALA A 35 5.62 8.25 -32.13
N ASN A 36 5.18 9.03 -31.12
CA ASN A 36 5.84 9.01 -29.84
C ASN A 36 5.59 7.60 -29.29
N SER A 37 6.69 6.85 -29.17
CA SER A 37 6.86 5.56 -28.50
C SER A 37 5.59 4.81 -28.09
N LEU A 38 5.26 3.77 -28.85
CA LEU A 38 4.41 2.66 -28.36
C LEU A 38 5.12 1.80 -27.29
N GLU A 39 6.26 2.24 -26.76
CA GLU A 39 7.05 1.50 -25.76
C GLU A 39 6.65 1.81 -24.31
N ASP A 40 5.79 2.80 -24.05
CA ASP A 40 5.44 3.26 -22.69
C ASP A 40 4.22 2.58 -22.04
N ASN A 41 3.66 1.54 -22.68
CA ASN A 41 2.39 0.93 -22.29
C ASN A 41 2.51 -0.56 -21.96
N VAL A 42 3.55 -0.94 -21.22
CA VAL A 42 3.65 -2.29 -20.65
C VAL A 42 3.00 -2.28 -19.27
N PRO A 43 1.99 -3.13 -18.99
CA PRO A 43 1.44 -3.27 -17.65
C PRO A 43 2.53 -3.64 -16.65
N LYS A 44 2.62 -2.89 -15.56
CA LYS A 44 3.59 -3.13 -14.48
C LYS A 44 2.86 -3.37 -13.17
N ASN A 45 3.42 -4.18 -12.28
CA ASN A 45 2.84 -4.34 -10.95
C ASN A 45 2.83 -3.00 -10.21
N LEU A 46 1.80 -2.82 -9.40
CA LEU A 46 1.58 -1.63 -8.60
C LEU A 46 2.43 -1.72 -7.33
N GLU A 47 3.74 -1.46 -7.45
CA GLU A 47 4.68 -1.45 -6.32
C GLU A 47 5.07 -0.02 -5.97
N LEU A 48 4.79 0.44 -4.74
CA LEU A 48 5.08 1.79 -4.26
C LEU A 48 6.21 1.78 -3.24
N GLU A 49 7.32 2.44 -3.55
CA GLU A 49 8.46 2.58 -2.66
C GLU A 49 8.62 4.03 -2.19
N LEU A 50 8.71 4.25 -0.88
CA LEU A 50 8.95 5.58 -0.32
C LEU A 50 10.39 6.00 -0.63
N GLN A 51 10.55 7.06 -1.40
CA GLN A 51 11.86 7.65 -1.72
C GLN A 51 12.28 8.67 -0.68
N LYS A 52 11.32 9.49 -0.22
CA LYS A 52 11.64 10.62 0.65
C LYS A 52 10.47 11.06 1.51
N GLU A 53 10.77 11.38 2.76
CA GLU A 53 9.87 12.07 3.68
C GLU A 53 10.53 13.36 4.17
N TYR A 54 9.82 14.49 4.10
CA TYR A 54 10.34 15.79 4.51
C TYR A 54 9.21 16.78 4.83
N LYS A 55 9.59 17.95 5.36
CA LYS A 55 8.67 19.09 5.49
C LYS A 55 8.95 20.12 4.41
N ASN A 56 7.91 20.59 3.72
CA ASN A 56 8.05 21.67 2.75
C ASN A 56 8.22 23.03 3.44
N ASN A 57 8.38 24.10 2.64
CA ASN A 57 8.58 25.46 3.15
C ASN A 57 7.38 26.01 3.94
N GLU A 58 6.20 25.40 3.77
CA GLU A 58 4.97 25.74 4.47
C GLU A 58 4.81 24.91 5.77
N GLY A 59 5.74 23.98 6.03
CA GLY A 59 5.76 23.12 7.21
C GLY A 59 4.88 21.87 7.09
N GLU A 60 4.33 21.61 5.90
CA GLU A 60 3.50 20.45 5.57
C GLU A 60 4.37 19.21 5.39
N ASN A 61 3.87 18.04 5.78
CA ASN A 61 4.58 16.78 5.55
C ASN A 61 4.42 16.38 4.09
N VAL A 62 5.52 16.03 3.44
CA VAL A 62 5.55 15.56 2.05
C VAL A 62 6.20 14.18 1.99
N TYR A 63 5.56 13.29 1.22
CA TYR A 63 6.00 11.93 0.99
C TYR A 63 6.10 11.70 -0.52
N ASP A 64 7.31 11.44 -1.00
CA ASP A 64 7.58 11.13 -2.41
C ASP A 64 7.72 9.62 -2.54
N TYR A 65 6.89 9.02 -3.37
CA TYR A 65 6.97 7.62 -3.74
C TYR A 65 7.29 7.48 -5.22
N GLU A 66 8.00 6.41 -5.56
CA GLU A 66 8.18 5.98 -6.94
C GLU A 66 7.52 4.63 -7.14
N MET A 67 6.85 4.48 -8.28
CA MET A 67 6.30 3.21 -8.71
C MET A 67 7.16 2.60 -9.81
N ASN A 68 7.55 1.34 -9.61
CA ASN A 68 8.48 0.64 -10.49
C ASN A 68 9.76 1.44 -10.73
N ALA A 69 10.46 1.80 -9.64
CA ALA A 69 11.66 2.64 -9.65
C ALA A 69 12.75 2.13 -10.62
N ASP A 70 12.83 0.82 -10.85
CA ASP A 70 13.77 0.20 -11.79
C ASP A 70 13.39 0.33 -13.28
N SER A 71 12.25 0.97 -13.59
CA SER A 71 11.77 1.09 -14.97
C SER A 71 12.22 2.38 -15.66
N GLU A 72 12.30 2.38 -16.99
CA GLU A 72 12.73 3.57 -17.75
C GLU A 72 11.83 4.80 -17.51
N ASN A 73 10.56 4.56 -17.19
CA ASN A 73 9.54 5.57 -16.94
C ASN A 73 8.75 5.17 -15.68
N PRO A 74 9.24 5.50 -14.48
CA PRO A 74 8.51 5.30 -13.24
C PRO A 74 7.31 6.25 -13.17
N LEU A 75 6.30 5.86 -12.40
CA LEU A 75 5.21 6.77 -12.04
C LEU A 75 5.53 7.34 -10.66
N ASP A 76 5.72 8.65 -10.58
CA ASP A 76 6.00 9.31 -9.31
C ASP A 76 4.68 9.65 -8.62
N VAL A 77 4.64 9.52 -7.29
CA VAL A 77 3.48 9.85 -6.48
C VAL A 77 3.92 10.76 -5.34
N GLU A 78 3.49 12.01 -5.38
CA GLU A 78 3.71 12.99 -4.31
C GLU A 78 2.46 13.04 -3.43
N ILE A 79 2.65 12.89 -2.12
CA ILE A 79 1.59 13.07 -1.12
C ILE A 79 1.94 14.27 -0.25
N VAL A 80 1.08 15.27 -0.24
CA VAL A 80 1.18 16.44 0.65
C VAL A 80 0.09 16.36 1.71
N GLU A 81 0.50 16.15 2.96
CA GLU A 81 -0.40 16.13 4.09
C GLU A 81 -0.54 17.54 4.68
N LYS A 82 -1.77 18.07 4.58
CA LYS A 82 -2.17 19.36 5.14
C LYS A 82 -3.05 19.17 6.37
N GLU A 83 -3.42 20.25 7.03
CA GLU A 83 -4.28 20.21 8.23
C GLU A 83 -5.62 19.52 7.95
N ASP A 84 -6.35 19.98 6.93
CA ASP A 84 -7.71 19.50 6.60
C ASP A 84 -7.76 18.55 5.39
N THR A 85 -6.68 18.48 4.61
CA THR A 85 -6.66 17.74 3.35
C THR A 85 -5.41 16.88 3.20
N VAL A 86 -5.50 15.90 2.32
CA VAL A 86 -4.37 15.16 1.77
C VAL A 86 -4.44 15.34 0.26
N GLU A 87 -3.38 15.88 -0.33
CA GLU A 87 -3.26 16.02 -1.77
C GLU A 87 -2.33 14.94 -2.29
N VAL A 88 -2.78 14.17 -3.27
CA VAL A 88 -2.01 13.12 -3.92
C VAL A 88 -1.90 13.45 -5.40
N THR A 89 -0.68 13.67 -5.88
CA THR A 89 -0.40 14.00 -7.27
C THR A 89 0.44 12.89 -7.89
N THR A 90 0.04 12.40 -9.06
CA THR A 90 0.82 11.43 -9.83
C THR A 90 1.47 12.09 -11.02
N PHE A 91 2.72 11.73 -11.30
CA PHE A 91 3.49 12.22 -12.44
C PHE A 91 4.00 11.06 -13.28
N LEU A 92 3.89 11.18 -14.60
CA LEU A 92 4.52 10.26 -15.54
C LEU A 92 5.49 11.08 -16.38
N ASN A 93 6.77 10.72 -16.36
CA ASN A 93 7.84 11.46 -17.04
C ASN A 93 7.90 12.95 -16.65
N GLY A 94 7.60 13.25 -15.38
CA GLY A 94 7.55 14.61 -14.84
C GLY A 94 6.31 15.43 -15.23
N GLU A 95 5.36 14.88 -15.99
CA GLU A 95 4.08 15.53 -16.29
C GLU A 95 2.98 15.03 -15.35
N GLU A 96 2.20 15.95 -14.78
CA GLU A 96 1.05 15.62 -13.93
C GLU A 96 0.00 14.83 -14.72
N THR A 97 -0.30 13.62 -14.26
CA THR A 97 -1.31 12.73 -14.87
C THR A 97 -2.64 12.78 -14.13
N SER A 98 -2.58 12.87 -12.80
CA SER A 98 -3.76 13.01 -11.97
C SER A 98 -3.45 13.68 -10.63
N LYS A 99 -4.42 14.40 -10.09
CA LYS A 99 -4.38 14.96 -8.74
C LYS A 99 -5.66 14.65 -7.99
N THR A 100 -5.55 14.04 -6.83
CA THR A 100 -6.67 13.76 -5.93
C THR A 100 -6.52 14.54 -4.62
N THR A 101 -7.54 15.31 -4.25
CA THR A 101 -7.63 15.99 -2.95
C THR A 101 -8.65 15.28 -2.08
N LYS A 102 -8.20 14.66 -0.99
CA LYS A 102 -9.05 14.06 0.05
C LYS A 102 -9.26 15.04 1.19
N TYR A 103 -10.51 15.27 1.55
CA TYR A 103 -10.89 16.06 2.73
C TYR A 103 -10.99 15.16 3.95
N LYS A 104 -10.10 15.33 4.93
CA LYS A 104 -9.95 14.42 6.08
C LYS A 104 -11.23 14.26 6.90
N ASN A 105 -11.99 15.34 7.07
CA ASN A 105 -13.19 15.37 7.91
C ASN A 105 -14.40 14.64 7.31
N SER A 106 -14.48 14.53 5.98
CA SER A 106 -15.66 13.98 5.30
C SER A 106 -15.35 12.73 4.47
N GLY A 107 -14.08 12.44 4.23
CA GLY A 107 -13.67 11.43 3.25
C GLY A 107 -14.02 11.80 1.81
N LYS A 108 -14.53 13.01 1.53
CA LYS A 108 -14.79 13.46 0.15
C LYS A 108 -13.46 13.51 -0.60
N MET A 109 -13.46 13.06 -1.84
CA MET A 109 -12.34 13.13 -2.76
C MET A 109 -12.73 13.89 -4.01
N VAL A 110 -11.85 14.77 -4.47
CA VAL A 110 -11.98 15.49 -5.75
C VAL A 110 -10.74 15.16 -6.56
N THR A 111 -10.95 14.56 -7.73
CA THR A 111 -9.88 14.12 -8.62
C THR A 111 -9.92 14.91 -9.90
N ILE A 112 -8.76 15.37 -10.34
CA ILE A 112 -8.53 16.05 -11.60
C ILE A 112 -7.62 15.16 -12.44
N SER A 113 -8.06 14.75 -13.62
CA SER A 113 -7.24 14.03 -14.59
C SER A 113 -7.70 14.40 -15.99
N ASN A 114 -6.77 14.68 -16.91
CA ASN A 114 -7.11 15.09 -18.29
C ASN A 114 -8.10 16.27 -18.39
N ASN A 115 -8.05 17.23 -17.46
CA ASN A 115 -9.00 18.35 -17.30
C ASN A 115 -10.43 17.95 -16.95
N GLU A 116 -10.70 16.68 -16.65
CA GLU A 116 -11.97 16.21 -16.11
C GLU A 116 -11.90 16.22 -14.58
N VAL A 117 -13.00 16.66 -13.96
CA VAL A 117 -13.15 16.66 -12.50
C VAL A 117 -14.15 15.59 -12.12
N THR A 118 -13.72 14.65 -11.29
CA THR A 118 -14.57 13.61 -10.70
C THR A 118 -14.65 13.80 -9.19
N GLU A 119 -15.83 13.55 -8.63
CA GLU A 119 -16.04 13.53 -7.18
C GLU A 119 -16.38 12.11 -6.74
N SER A 120 -15.80 11.71 -5.62
CA SER A 120 -16.08 10.43 -4.96
C SER A 120 -15.92 10.58 -3.44
N ASN A 121 -16.13 9.50 -2.71
CA ASN A 121 -15.85 9.41 -1.28
C ASN A 121 -14.97 8.19 -1.00
N VAL A 122 -14.18 8.24 0.08
CA VAL A 122 -13.45 7.07 0.58
C VAL A 122 -14.38 5.87 0.75
N SER A 123 -15.62 6.07 1.20
CA SER A 123 -16.62 5.01 1.36
C SER A 123 -17.02 4.29 0.07
N ASP A 124 -16.75 4.89 -1.09
CA ASP A 124 -17.02 4.28 -2.40
C ASP A 124 -16.01 3.17 -2.71
N TYR A 125 -14.85 3.18 -2.04
CA TYR A 125 -13.75 2.24 -2.28
C TYR A 125 -13.37 1.44 -1.03
N VAL A 126 -13.64 1.97 0.15
CA VAL A 126 -13.21 1.39 1.42
C VAL A 126 -14.39 1.34 2.38
N THR A 127 -14.75 0.12 2.77
CA THR A 127 -15.70 -0.10 3.86
C THR A 127 -14.95 -0.53 5.11
N THR A 128 -15.38 -0.03 6.27
CA THR A 128 -14.73 -0.34 7.55
C THR A 128 -15.67 -1.14 8.42
N GLU A 129 -15.21 -2.32 8.83
CA GLU A 129 -15.89 -3.17 9.80
C GLU A 129 -15.08 -3.19 11.09
N SER A 130 -15.76 -3.13 12.24
CA SER A 130 -15.09 -3.39 13.52
C SER A 130 -14.48 -4.79 13.48
N SER A 131 -13.24 -4.91 13.94
CA SER A 131 -12.56 -6.19 13.99
C SER A 131 -13.38 -7.19 14.81
N LYS A 132 -13.75 -8.31 14.16
CA LYS A 132 -14.35 -9.47 14.84
C LYS A 132 -13.30 -10.40 15.43
N LYS A 133 -12.02 -10.16 15.13
CA LYS A 133 -10.88 -10.86 15.74
C LYS A 133 -10.75 -10.39 17.18
N THR A 134 -11.45 -11.11 18.05
CA THR A 134 -11.19 -11.14 19.48
C THR A 134 -9.97 -12.02 19.71
N ASP A 135 -9.34 -11.87 20.88
CA ASP A 135 -8.17 -12.60 21.37
C ASP A 135 -8.45 -14.12 21.58
N ASP A 136 -9.27 -14.71 20.73
CA ASP A 136 -9.67 -16.10 20.77
C ASP A 136 -8.59 -16.91 20.04
N ASN A 137 -7.60 -17.28 20.85
CA ASN A 137 -6.40 -18.06 20.58
C ASN A 137 -5.15 -17.19 20.38
N LEU A 138 -4.34 -17.15 21.44
CA LEU A 138 -2.89 -17.33 21.32
C LEU A 138 -2.63 -18.55 20.43
N ASP A 139 -2.77 -18.39 19.11
CA ASP A 139 -2.60 -19.49 18.17
C ASP A 139 -1.09 -19.76 18.11
N GLU A 140 -0.73 -20.85 18.77
CA GLU A 140 0.62 -21.39 18.99
C GLU A 140 1.41 -21.70 17.70
N ASN A 141 0.97 -21.30 16.50
CA ASN A 141 1.65 -21.68 15.26
C ASN A 141 1.51 -20.62 14.17
N ASN A 142 2.52 -19.76 14.00
CA ASN A 142 3.39 -19.80 12.80
C ASN A 142 4.37 -18.61 12.75
N ASP A 143 5.60 -18.95 12.35
CA ASP A 143 6.63 -18.08 11.76
C ASP A 143 7.42 -17.12 12.66
N MET A 144 7.74 -17.53 13.88
CA MET A 144 9.13 -17.33 14.30
C MET A 144 9.89 -18.64 14.16
N ASN A 145 10.86 -18.66 13.27
CA ASN A 145 11.95 -19.63 13.27
C ASN A 145 12.82 -19.34 14.51
N LEU A 146 12.23 -19.50 15.71
CA LEU A 146 12.90 -19.52 16.99
C LEU A 146 13.87 -20.69 16.92
N ILE A 147 15.14 -20.36 16.78
CA ILE A 147 16.23 -21.31 16.91
C ILE A 147 16.12 -21.86 18.34
N SER A 148 15.38 -22.96 18.50
CA SER A 148 15.38 -23.72 19.73
C SER A 148 16.62 -24.59 19.75
N PRO A 149 17.60 -24.23 20.59
CA PRO A 149 18.16 -25.25 21.45
C PRO A 149 18.35 -24.68 22.87
N ASN A 150 17.72 -25.33 23.84
CA ASN A 150 17.86 -25.13 25.28
C ASN A 150 17.25 -23.84 25.84
N TYR A 151 16.04 -24.00 26.41
CA TYR A 151 15.49 -23.38 27.61
C TYR A 151 16.41 -22.40 28.38
N TYR A 152 16.67 -21.21 27.83
CA TYR A 152 17.19 -20.08 28.59
C TYR A 152 15.98 -19.23 28.98
N VAL A 153 15.48 -19.46 30.19
CA VAL A 153 14.55 -18.53 30.85
C VAL A 153 15.38 -17.33 31.31
N ASP A 154 14.83 -16.11 31.28
CA ASP A 154 15.54 -14.95 31.82
C ASP A 154 15.98 -15.22 33.28
N PRO A 155 17.07 -14.59 33.76
CA PRO A 155 17.55 -14.78 35.14
C PRO A 155 16.49 -14.45 36.22
N GLY A 156 15.46 -13.68 35.85
CA GLY A 156 14.32 -13.30 36.70
C GLY A 156 13.13 -14.29 36.71
N GLY A 157 13.13 -15.29 35.83
CA GLY A 157 12.05 -16.26 35.67
C GLY A 157 10.75 -15.67 35.12
N GLY A 158 10.60 -15.52 33.80
CA GLY A 158 9.28 -15.19 33.24
C GLY A 158 9.14 -15.00 31.74
N SER A 159 10.23 -14.79 30.99
CA SER A 159 10.15 -14.41 29.57
C SER A 159 11.09 -15.24 28.68
N ASP A 160 10.69 -15.43 27.42
CA ASP A 160 11.46 -16.16 26.41
C ASP A 160 12.62 -15.31 25.87
N LEU A 161 13.71 -15.96 25.48
CA LEU A 161 14.83 -15.32 24.79
C LEU A 161 14.40 -14.97 23.36
N LEU A 162 14.35 -13.68 23.05
CA LEU A 162 13.99 -13.18 21.72
C LEU A 162 15.21 -13.00 20.82
N ASN A 163 16.34 -12.54 21.39
CA ASN A 163 17.56 -12.32 20.63
C ASN A 163 18.83 -12.36 21.51
N SER A 164 19.99 -12.54 20.90
CA SER A 164 21.29 -12.38 21.54
C SER A 164 22.30 -11.81 20.56
N ASN A 165 23.11 -10.83 21.00
CA ASN A 165 24.13 -10.22 20.15
C ASN A 165 25.45 -10.00 20.90
N TYR A 166 26.58 -10.19 20.21
CA TYR A 166 27.91 -9.97 20.76
C TYR A 166 28.40 -8.55 20.48
N ASN A 167 28.66 -7.78 21.54
CA ASN A 167 29.24 -6.47 21.42
C ASN A 167 30.77 -6.57 21.41
N SER A 168 31.36 -6.50 20.21
CA SER A 168 32.81 -6.59 20.03
C SER A 168 33.60 -5.44 20.66
N GLY A 169 32.97 -4.28 20.94
CA GLY A 169 33.61 -3.13 21.54
C GLY A 169 33.92 -3.30 23.04
N ILE A 170 33.09 -4.06 23.75
CA ILE A 170 33.27 -4.37 25.18
C ILE A 170 33.60 -5.84 25.45
N GLY A 171 33.46 -6.71 24.44
CA GLY A 171 33.79 -8.13 24.54
C GLY A 171 32.75 -8.99 25.25
N GLU A 172 31.48 -8.59 25.22
CA GLU A 172 30.40 -9.22 26.00
C GLU A 172 29.16 -9.47 25.15
N TYR A 173 28.40 -10.52 25.49
CA TYR A 173 27.09 -10.80 24.91
C TYR A 173 26.00 -10.05 25.68
N GLY A 174 25.04 -9.49 24.95
CA GLY A 174 23.74 -9.10 25.47
C GLY A 174 22.66 -10.08 25.05
N TYR A 175 21.70 -10.32 25.93
CA TYR A 175 20.59 -11.23 25.74
C TYR A 175 19.29 -10.45 25.96
N LEU A 176 18.42 -10.42 24.95
CA LEU A 176 17.13 -9.77 25.01
C LEU A 176 16.05 -10.81 25.24
N TYR A 177 15.33 -10.66 26.34
CA TYR A 177 14.16 -11.44 26.66
C TYR A 177 12.92 -10.57 26.56
N GLY A 178 11.76 -11.18 26.28
CA GLY A 178 10.52 -10.44 26.23
C GLY A 178 9.27 -11.28 26.36
N GLU A 179 8.18 -10.61 26.70
CA GLU A 179 6.83 -11.16 26.75
C GLU A 179 5.88 -10.24 26.00
N ILE A 180 4.92 -10.82 25.27
CA ILE A 180 3.82 -10.05 24.67
C ILE A 180 2.85 -9.71 25.80
N THR A 181 2.71 -8.43 26.11
CA THR A 181 1.84 -7.94 27.18
C THR A 181 0.40 -7.73 26.72
N SER A 182 0.21 -7.42 25.44
CA SER A 182 -1.10 -7.17 24.84
C SER A 182 -1.03 -7.38 23.33
N THR A 183 -2.10 -7.94 22.76
CA THR A 183 -2.34 -7.92 21.31
C THR A 183 -3.67 -7.24 21.06
N THR A 184 -3.68 -6.20 20.24
CA THR A 184 -4.92 -5.53 19.81
C THR A 184 -5.03 -5.48 18.30
N TYR A 185 -6.27 -5.40 17.81
CA TYR A 185 -6.57 -5.43 16.39
C TYR A 185 -7.33 -4.17 15.99
N GLY A 186 -6.80 -3.46 14.98
CA GLY A 186 -7.49 -2.35 14.32
C GLY A 186 -8.72 -2.83 13.56
N ASN A 187 -9.50 -1.87 13.05
CA ASN A 187 -10.65 -2.20 12.20
C ASN A 187 -10.20 -2.93 10.93
N THR A 188 -11.09 -3.76 10.40
CA THR A 188 -10.91 -4.36 9.07
C THR A 188 -11.41 -3.39 8.02
N HIS A 189 -10.57 -3.10 7.04
CA HIS A 189 -10.89 -2.28 5.88
C HIS A 189 -11.02 -3.19 4.66
N ASN A 190 -12.22 -3.32 4.11
CA ASN A 190 -12.41 -3.97 2.82
C ASN A 190 -12.22 -2.92 1.73
N ILE A 191 -11.43 -3.27 0.71
CA ILE A 191 -10.89 -2.36 -0.29
C ILE A 191 -11.31 -2.87 -1.66
N GLU A 192 -11.99 -2.03 -2.43
CA GLU A 192 -12.43 -2.34 -3.79
C GLU A 192 -12.16 -1.13 -4.70
N PHE A 193 -11.41 -1.35 -5.79
CA PHE A 193 -11.17 -0.34 -6.82
C PHE A 193 -11.37 -0.93 -8.21
N ASP A 194 -12.31 -0.36 -8.97
CA ASP A 194 -12.60 -0.77 -10.34
C ASP A 194 -11.42 -0.55 -11.30
N THR A 195 -11.35 -1.38 -12.34
CA THR A 195 -10.45 -1.16 -13.48
C THR A 195 -10.56 0.27 -14.01
N GLY A 196 -9.41 0.91 -14.25
CA GLY A 196 -9.32 2.30 -14.71
C GLY A 196 -9.20 3.32 -13.58
N THR A 197 -9.40 2.91 -12.32
CA THR A 197 -9.19 3.80 -11.16
C THR A 197 -7.77 4.35 -11.14
N LYS A 198 -7.66 5.66 -10.88
CA LYS A 198 -6.38 6.38 -10.85
C LYS A 198 -5.57 6.04 -9.60
N VAL A 199 -4.25 5.96 -9.74
CA VAL A 199 -3.32 5.72 -8.61
C VAL A 199 -3.49 6.79 -7.53
N SER A 200 -3.69 8.06 -7.89
CA SER A 200 -3.92 9.13 -6.91
C SER A 200 -5.18 8.93 -6.07
N VAL A 201 -6.23 8.32 -6.65
CA VAL A 201 -7.48 7.97 -5.93
C VAL A 201 -7.21 6.83 -4.96
N ILE A 202 -6.50 5.78 -5.39
CA ILE A 202 -6.15 4.63 -4.55
C ILE A 202 -5.33 5.07 -3.35
N VAL A 203 -4.23 5.78 -3.60
CA VAL A 203 -3.33 6.28 -2.56
C VAL A 203 -4.08 7.26 -1.65
N GLY A 204 -4.89 8.17 -2.19
CA GLY A 204 -5.70 9.09 -1.40
C GLY A 204 -6.70 8.39 -0.49
N ALA A 205 -7.42 7.39 -1.00
CA ALA A 205 -8.39 6.61 -0.22
C ALA A 205 -7.71 5.88 0.95
N LEU A 206 -6.58 5.23 0.68
CA LEU A 206 -5.85 4.42 1.64
C LEU A 206 -5.01 5.23 2.63
N PHE A 207 -4.66 6.48 2.29
CA PHE A 207 -3.85 7.32 3.17
C PHE A 207 -4.51 7.53 4.54
N GLY A 208 -3.81 7.10 5.58
CA GLY A 208 -4.23 7.24 6.98
C GLY A 208 -5.16 6.14 7.51
N LEU A 209 -5.52 5.12 6.72
CA LEU A 209 -6.40 4.04 7.23
C LEU A 209 -5.71 3.12 8.25
N VAL A 210 -4.46 2.72 7.97
CA VAL A 210 -3.77 1.65 8.70
C VAL A 210 -2.56 2.16 9.48
N THR A 211 -2.50 3.46 9.77
CA THR A 211 -1.60 4.11 10.75
C THR A 211 -0.45 5.01 10.25
N SER A 212 -0.02 4.99 8.98
CA SER A 212 0.96 5.98 8.44
C SER A 212 1.04 5.98 6.91
N SER A 213 1.75 6.95 6.33
CA SER A 213 2.07 7.04 4.89
C SER A 213 2.78 5.78 4.38
N LEU A 214 3.78 5.26 5.13
CA LEU A 214 4.50 4.02 4.84
C LEU A 214 3.58 2.81 4.61
N GLY A 215 2.43 2.76 5.31
CA GLY A 215 1.48 1.66 5.16
C GLY A 215 0.75 1.67 3.81
N VAL A 216 0.63 2.84 3.15
CA VAL A 216 -0.08 2.94 1.87
C VAL A 216 0.66 2.18 0.78
N GLY A 217 1.97 2.40 0.63
CA GLY A 217 2.74 1.71 -0.40
C GLY A 217 2.73 0.20 -0.22
N ILE A 218 2.90 -0.26 1.02
CA ILE A 218 2.85 -1.67 1.41
C ILE A 218 1.51 -2.32 1.08
N ILE A 219 0.39 -1.72 1.50
CA ILE A 219 -0.96 -2.25 1.26
C ILE A 219 -1.23 -2.34 -0.24
N VAL A 220 -0.87 -1.30 -0.98
CA VAL A 220 -1.09 -1.23 -2.41
C VAL A 220 -0.29 -2.32 -3.14
N SER A 221 0.98 -2.52 -2.79
CA SER A 221 1.82 -3.60 -3.34
C SER A 221 1.24 -4.99 -3.08
N ALA A 222 0.77 -5.24 -1.85
CA ALA A 222 0.21 -6.53 -1.45
C ALA A 222 -1.12 -6.88 -2.15
N LEU A 223 -1.93 -5.86 -2.47
CA LEU A 223 -3.17 -6.02 -3.23
C LEU A 223 -2.93 -6.34 -4.72
N GLY A 224 -1.70 -6.16 -5.22
CA GLY A 224 -1.18 -6.84 -6.40
C GLY A 224 -2.01 -6.66 -7.68
N SER A 225 -2.22 -5.42 -8.12
CA SER A 225 -2.78 -5.09 -9.44
C SER A 225 -1.70 -4.55 -10.38
N ALA A 226 -1.96 -4.58 -11.68
CA ALA A 226 -1.10 -3.95 -12.67
C ALA A 226 -1.61 -2.53 -13.01
N ILE A 227 -0.68 -1.65 -13.39
CA ILE A 227 -0.96 -0.29 -13.87
C ILE A 227 -0.54 -0.11 -15.32
N LEU A 228 -1.28 0.76 -16.00
CA LEU A 228 -0.94 1.30 -17.31
C LEU A 228 -1.05 2.82 -17.25
N GLY A 229 0.08 3.52 -17.39
CA GLY A 229 0.16 4.95 -17.10
C GLY A 229 -0.11 5.23 -15.62
N ASP A 230 -1.24 5.87 -15.33
CA ASP A 230 -1.69 6.29 -14.00
C ASP A 230 -2.96 5.57 -13.50
N SER A 231 -3.40 4.53 -14.22
CA SER A 231 -4.64 3.79 -13.95
C SER A 231 -4.38 2.29 -13.78
N ILE A 232 -5.09 1.65 -12.85
CA ILE A 232 -5.04 0.19 -12.71
C ILE A 232 -5.73 -0.50 -13.90
N THR A 233 -5.15 -1.59 -14.38
CA THR A 233 -5.70 -2.38 -15.50
C THR A 233 -6.65 -3.48 -15.05
N GLU A 234 -6.60 -3.84 -13.77
CA GLU A 234 -7.40 -4.91 -13.16
C GLU A 234 -8.04 -4.40 -11.87
N LEU A 235 -9.23 -4.90 -11.56
CA LEU A 235 -9.93 -4.66 -10.30
C LEU A 235 -8.97 -4.97 -9.13
N ILE A 236 -8.97 -4.12 -8.10
CA ILE A 236 -8.41 -4.46 -6.79
C ILE A 236 -9.57 -4.85 -5.88
N ASP A 237 -9.50 -6.03 -5.28
CA ASP A 237 -10.44 -6.50 -4.25
C ASP A 237 -9.61 -7.17 -3.14
N GLY A 238 -9.73 -6.66 -1.92
CA GLY A 238 -8.99 -7.16 -0.79
C GLY A 238 -9.49 -6.65 0.56
N SER A 239 -8.82 -7.09 1.62
CA SER A 239 -9.04 -6.59 2.96
C SER A 239 -7.72 -6.41 3.71
N ALA A 240 -7.70 -5.44 4.62
CA ALA A 240 -6.54 -5.16 5.45
C ALA A 240 -6.95 -4.81 6.88
N TYR A 241 -6.22 -5.29 7.87
CA TYR A 241 -6.32 -4.80 9.25
C TYR A 241 -4.95 -4.80 9.92
N ALA A 242 -4.74 -3.86 10.84
CA ALA A 242 -3.52 -3.79 11.64
C ALA A 242 -3.65 -4.65 12.91
N ARG A 243 -2.57 -5.30 13.30
CA ARG A 243 -2.38 -5.87 14.63
C ARG A 243 -1.25 -5.12 15.33
N PHE A 244 -1.46 -4.86 16.61
CA PHE A 244 -0.54 -4.14 17.49
C PHE A 244 -0.12 -5.11 18.59
N ARG A 245 1.16 -5.51 18.60
CA ARG A 245 1.75 -6.41 19.59
C ARG A 245 2.63 -5.61 20.52
N GLU A 246 2.21 -5.45 21.76
CA GLU A 246 2.99 -4.76 22.79
C GLU A 246 3.90 -5.78 23.50
N TYR A 247 5.16 -5.42 23.67
CA TYR A 247 6.19 -6.21 24.33
C TYR A 247 6.74 -5.50 25.54
N SER A 248 6.87 -6.23 26.65
CA SER A 248 7.78 -5.85 27.73
C SER A 248 9.11 -6.56 27.52
N LEU A 249 10.19 -5.80 27.41
CA LEU A 249 11.51 -6.29 27.05
C LEU A 249 12.51 -6.07 28.17
N ARG A 250 13.36 -7.07 28.39
CA ARG A 250 14.43 -7.05 29.40
C ARG A 250 15.72 -7.53 28.78
N GLY A 251 16.72 -6.67 28.77
CA GLY A 251 18.05 -7.01 28.28
C GLY A 251 18.99 -7.31 29.44
N TYR A 252 19.67 -8.44 29.37
CA TYR A 252 20.64 -8.90 30.37
C TYR A 252 22.02 -9.08 29.75
N SER A 253 23.06 -9.00 30.58
CA SER A 253 24.40 -9.46 30.26
C SER A 253 25.07 -9.99 31.52
N GLN A 254 25.85 -11.06 31.40
CA GLN A 254 26.50 -11.73 32.54
C GLN A 254 25.55 -12.10 33.71
N GLY A 255 24.26 -12.30 33.43
CA GLY A 255 23.24 -12.59 34.44
C GLY A 255 22.67 -11.35 35.15
N GLU A 256 23.14 -10.16 34.82
CA GLU A 256 22.68 -8.88 35.37
C GLU A 256 21.78 -8.13 34.39
N LEU A 257 20.79 -7.41 34.93
CA LEU A 257 19.83 -6.63 34.16
C LEU A 257 20.46 -5.33 33.69
N GLY A 258 20.57 -5.14 32.37
CA GLY A 258 21.13 -3.94 31.76
C GLY A 258 20.10 -2.95 31.24
N ILE A 259 18.91 -3.42 30.86
CA ILE A 259 17.83 -2.57 30.33
C ILE A 259 16.46 -3.18 30.53
N VAL A 260 15.46 -2.33 30.76
CA VAL A 260 14.03 -2.65 30.66
C VAL A 260 13.41 -1.63 29.70
N THR A 261 12.64 -2.09 28.74
CA THR A 261 12.01 -1.21 27.74
C THR A 261 10.71 -1.83 27.23
N GLU A 262 9.94 -1.05 26.47
CA GLU A 262 8.70 -1.47 25.84
C GLU A 262 8.75 -1.18 24.35
N GLN A 263 8.26 -2.12 23.55
CA GLN A 263 8.12 -1.98 22.10
C GLN A 263 6.72 -2.38 21.68
N THR A 264 6.17 -1.68 20.69
CA THR A 264 4.94 -2.12 20.03
C THR A 264 5.25 -2.36 18.56
N ASP A 265 5.16 -3.60 18.13
CA ASP A 265 5.22 -3.94 16.71
C ASP A 265 3.83 -3.79 16.10
N VAL A 266 3.79 -3.11 14.96
CA VAL A 266 2.59 -2.90 14.17
C VAL A 266 2.79 -3.61 12.84
N ASP A 267 1.99 -4.65 12.61
CA ASP A 267 1.94 -5.38 11.36
C ASP A 267 0.51 -5.35 10.80
N ALA A 268 0.34 -5.65 9.52
CA ALA A 268 -0.96 -5.75 8.88
C ALA A 268 -1.12 -7.08 8.17
N GLU A 269 -2.26 -7.72 8.37
CA GLU A 269 -2.70 -8.82 7.52
C GLU A 269 -3.43 -8.22 6.32
N ILE A 270 -2.93 -8.51 5.13
CA ILE A 270 -3.53 -8.07 3.87
C ILE A 270 -3.94 -9.32 3.09
N THR A 271 -5.22 -9.39 2.74
CA THR A 271 -5.79 -10.46 1.92
C THR A 271 -6.16 -9.92 0.55
N ASN A 272 -5.60 -10.53 -0.49
CA ASN A 272 -5.97 -10.27 -1.88
C ASN A 272 -7.04 -11.29 -2.31
N HIS A 273 -8.23 -10.82 -2.68
CA HIS A 273 -9.37 -11.67 -3.07
C HIS A 273 -9.38 -12.02 -4.57
N ASN A 274 -8.57 -11.36 -5.40
CA ASN A 274 -8.55 -11.56 -6.86
C ASN A 274 -7.81 -12.82 -7.32
N ARG A 275 -6.94 -13.41 -6.49
CA ARG A 275 -6.19 -14.62 -6.85
C ARG A 275 -7.05 -15.87 -6.62
N GLU A 276 -6.98 -16.85 -7.53
CA GLU A 276 -7.76 -18.11 -7.49
C GLU A 276 -7.70 -18.85 -6.15
N ASN A 277 -6.68 -18.58 -5.33
CA ASN A 277 -6.68 -18.82 -3.90
C ASN A 277 -6.36 -17.48 -3.23
N SER A 278 -7.28 -16.91 -2.45
CA SER A 278 -7.01 -15.64 -1.76
C SER A 278 -5.68 -15.73 -1.02
N THR A 279 -4.73 -14.86 -1.38
CA THR A 279 -3.41 -14.84 -0.76
C THR A 279 -3.46 -13.88 0.41
N THR A 280 -3.03 -14.34 1.58
CA THR A 280 -2.93 -13.52 2.79
C THR A 280 -1.46 -13.37 3.15
N GLU A 281 -1.03 -12.15 3.41
CA GLU A 281 0.33 -11.81 3.80
C GLU A 281 0.30 -10.95 5.06
N TRP A 282 1.23 -11.22 5.98
CA TRP A 282 1.51 -10.34 7.11
C TRP A 282 2.68 -9.45 6.74
N ILE A 283 2.50 -8.14 6.87
CA ILE A 283 3.53 -7.17 6.53
C ILE A 283 3.80 -6.26 7.73
N ASP A 284 5.08 -6.18 8.10
CA ASP A 284 5.55 -5.27 9.13
C ASP A 284 5.42 -3.83 8.65
N LEU A 285 4.69 -3.01 9.42
CA LEU A 285 4.48 -1.61 9.08
C LEU A 285 5.48 -0.71 9.82
N ARG A 286 5.69 -0.95 11.12
CA ARG A 286 6.61 -0.18 11.97
C ARG A 286 6.74 -0.78 13.37
N THR A 287 7.75 -0.32 14.10
CA THR A 287 7.86 -0.45 15.56
C THR A 287 7.72 0.91 16.22
N THR A 288 6.98 0.99 17.33
CA THR A 288 6.81 2.20 18.15
C THR A 288 7.23 1.94 19.60
N GLY A 289 7.38 3.00 20.41
CA GLY A 289 8.03 2.91 21.72
C GLY A 289 9.55 3.05 21.57
N ASP A 290 10.30 2.06 22.04
CA ASP A 290 11.72 1.97 21.75
C ASP A 290 11.93 1.57 20.28
N SER A 291 12.49 2.44 19.44
CA SER A 291 12.66 2.14 18.00
C SER A 291 13.96 1.40 17.68
N ARG A 292 14.74 1.01 18.69
CA ARG A 292 15.99 0.27 18.49
C ARG A 292 15.71 -1.15 18.01
N SER A 293 16.52 -1.65 17.08
CA SER A 293 16.44 -3.07 16.70
C SER A 293 16.80 -3.96 17.88
N TRP A 294 16.35 -5.22 17.87
CA TRP A 294 16.68 -6.17 18.93
C TRP A 294 18.19 -6.33 19.13
N ASP A 295 19.00 -6.26 18.07
CA ASP A 295 20.46 -6.26 18.15
C ASP A 295 21.02 -5.05 18.89
N GLN A 296 20.45 -3.87 18.66
CA GLN A 296 20.81 -2.64 19.37
C GLN A 296 20.42 -2.72 20.84
N LEU A 297 19.27 -3.31 21.15
CA LEU A 297 18.83 -3.54 22.53
C LEU A 297 19.76 -4.53 23.27
N CYS A 298 20.16 -5.64 22.62
CA CYS A 298 21.18 -6.55 23.15
C CYS A 298 22.49 -5.80 23.45
N ASN A 299 22.99 -5.02 22.49
CA ASN A 299 24.23 -4.27 22.66
C ASN A 299 24.14 -3.21 23.76
N ALA A 300 22.99 -2.54 23.91
CA ALA A 300 22.74 -1.59 24.97
C ALA A 300 22.71 -2.27 26.34
N ALA A 301 22.07 -3.45 26.45
CA ALA A 301 22.06 -4.23 27.68
C ALA A 301 23.48 -4.60 28.14
N ALA A 302 24.30 -5.14 27.22
CA ALA A 302 25.69 -5.49 27.51
C ALA A 302 26.51 -4.26 27.92
N TYR A 303 26.35 -3.15 27.21
CA TYR A 303 27.07 -1.92 27.52
C TYR A 303 26.72 -1.33 28.89
N ASN A 304 25.44 -1.35 29.25
CA ASN A 304 24.99 -0.84 30.55
C ASN A 304 25.51 -1.69 31.71
N VAL A 305 25.51 -3.02 31.58
CA VAL A 305 26.09 -3.92 32.59
C VAL A 305 27.60 -3.72 32.69
N TYR A 306 28.29 -3.62 31.56
CA TYR A 306 29.73 -3.37 31.53
C TYR A 306 30.10 -2.08 32.29
N ILE A 307 29.43 -0.96 32.02
CA ILE A 307 29.69 0.30 32.75
C ILE A 307 29.33 0.19 34.23
N ALA A 308 28.27 -0.53 34.58
CA ALA A 308 27.89 -0.67 35.99
C ALA A 308 28.95 -1.41 36.82
N ASN A 309 29.73 -2.28 36.17
CA ASN A 309 30.72 -3.14 36.81
C ASN A 309 32.18 -2.62 36.72
N TYR A 310 32.44 -1.50 36.04
CA TYR A 310 33.78 -0.92 35.83
C TYR A 310 33.82 0.60 36.02
#